data_AF-A0A563UCA6-F1
#
_entry.id   AF-A0A563UCA6-F1
#
_cell.length_a   1.000
_cell.length_b   1.000
_cell.length_c   1.000
_cell.angle_alpha   90.00
_cell.angle_beta   90.00
_cell.angle_gamma   90.00
#
_symmetry.space_group_name_H-M   'P 1'
#
loop_
_entity.id
_entity.type
_entity.pdbx_description
1 polymer ?
#
loop_
_entity_poly.entity_id
_entity_poly.type
_entity_poly.pdbx_seq_one_letter_code
_entity_poly.pdbx_strand_id
1 'polypeptide(L)'
;MENYLVTVTLKKQTYQFEIGEYLHHQDERCKFKVFENGKMVASFEPDAHQYLHVCQNPGNLDERVLNLLADKIEAHHPHQRNH
;
A
#
# COMPACT_ATOMS: atom_id res chain seq x y z
N MET A 1 5.79 11.53 -9.33
CA MET A 1 5.82 10.36 -8.44
C MET A 1 5.79 10.92 -7.03
N GLU A 2 4.61 10.92 -6.41
CA GLU A 2 4.48 11.28 -5.01
C GLU A 2 4.63 9.99 -4.20
N ASN A 3 5.70 9.92 -3.41
CA ASN A 3 5.90 8.85 -2.45
C ASN A 3 5.63 9.44 -1.06
N TYR A 4 4.93 8.71 -0.21
CA TYR A 4 4.69 9.11 1.17
C TYR A 4 5.05 8.00 2.14
N LEU A 5 5.47 8.41 3.34
CA LEU A 5 5.86 7.49 4.39
C LEU A 5 4.65 7.16 5.26
N VAL A 6 4.36 5.88 5.36
CA VAL A 6 3.35 5.33 6.27
C VAL A 6 4.06 4.68 7.43
N THR A 7 3.65 5.07 8.64
CA THR A 7 4.11 4.42 9.87
C THR A 7 3.00 3.51 10.41
N VAL A 8 3.31 2.24 10.62
CA VAL A 8 2.42 1.23 11.21
C VAL A 8 3.03 0.77 12.52
N THR A 9 2.25 0.84 13.61
CA THR A 9 2.69 0.34 14.91
C THR A 9 1.97 -0.97 15.20
N LEU A 10 2.70 -2.08 15.21
CA LEU A 10 2.18 -3.41 15.52
C LEU A 10 2.86 -3.95 16.78
N LYS A 11 2.09 -4.31 17.81
CA LYS A 11 2.59 -4.97 19.04
C LYS A 11 3.84 -4.29 19.66
N LYS A 12 3.87 -2.95 19.70
CA LYS A 12 4.96 -2.09 20.20
C LYS A 12 6.20 -1.95 19.28
N GLN A 13 6.18 -2.52 18.09
CA GLN A 13 7.18 -2.22 17.05
C GLN A 13 6.57 -1.25 16.04
N THR A 14 7.34 -0.22 15.70
CA THR A 14 6.96 0.79 14.72
C THR A 14 7.71 0.50 13.43
N TYR A 15 6.96 0.21 12.38
CA TYR A 15 7.45 -0.04 11.04
C TYR A 15 7.21 1.19 10.18
N GLN A 16 8.25 1.66 9.49
CA GLN A 16 8.14 2.71 8.49
C GLN A 16 8.16 2.08 7.11
N PHE A 17 7.10 2.34 6.37
CA PHE A 17 6.92 1.89 5.01
C PHE A 17 6.86 3.11 4.09
N GLU A 18 7.46 3.02 2.91
CA GLU A 18 7.36 4.02 1.86
C GLU A 18 6.38 3.52 0.81
N ILE A 19 5.32 4.29 0.56
CA ILE A 19 4.32 3.99 -0.45
C ILE A 19 4.63 4.87 -1.65
N GLY A 20 4.88 4.27 -2.80
CA GLY A 20 4.96 4.97 -4.08
C GLY A 20 3.76 4.65 -4.96
N GLU A 21 3.10 5.68 -5.47
CA GLU A 21 2.06 5.53 -6.52
C GLU A 21 2.74 5.52 -7.90
N TYR A 22 2.63 4.39 -8.60
CA TYR A 22 3.16 4.21 -9.94
C TYR A 22 2.00 4.15 -10.94
N LEU A 23 1.77 5.27 -11.63
CA LEU A 23 0.77 5.44 -12.69
C LEU A 23 1.30 5.09 -14.09
N HIS A 24 2.60 4.79 -14.20
CA HIS A 24 3.30 4.76 -15.47
C HIS A 24 3.31 3.36 -16.10
N HIS A 25 2.49 3.23 -17.15
CA HIS A 25 2.44 2.19 -18.18
C HIS A 25 1.49 1.01 -17.92
N GLN A 26 0.48 0.94 -18.80
CA GLN A 26 -0.19 -0.24 -19.37
C GLN A 26 0.04 -1.56 -18.61
N ASP A 27 -1.04 -2.13 -18.08
CA ASP A 27 -1.15 -3.50 -17.55
C ASP A 27 -0.59 -3.82 -16.15
N GLU A 28 0.11 -2.90 -15.46
CA GLU A 28 0.46 -3.14 -14.06
C GLU A 28 -0.74 -2.91 -13.13
N ARG A 29 -1.47 -4.00 -12.85
CA ARG A 29 -2.52 -4.06 -11.81
C ARG A 29 -2.06 -3.46 -10.49
N CYS A 30 -0.80 -3.69 -10.08
CA CYS A 30 -0.24 -3.17 -8.83
C CYS A 30 0.12 -1.67 -8.88
N LYS A 31 -0.86 -0.79 -8.66
CA LYS A 31 -0.67 0.68 -8.69
C LYS A 31 0.16 1.25 -7.54
N PHE A 32 0.11 0.63 -6.35
CA PHE A 32 0.81 1.09 -5.15
C PHE A 32 1.91 0.10 -4.79
N LYS A 33 3.12 0.59 -4.56
CA LYS A 33 4.28 -0.24 -4.16
C LYS A 33 4.73 0.18 -2.76
N VAL A 34 4.92 -0.80 -1.88
CA VAL A 34 5.32 -0.60 -0.48
C VAL A 34 6.73 -1.09 -0.26
N PHE A 35 7.57 -0.18 0.22
CA PHE A 35 8.98 -0.43 0.48
C PHE A 35 9.27 -0.32 1.97
N GLU A 36 10.10 -1.22 2.49
CA GLU A 36 10.66 -1.14 3.84
C GLU A 36 12.18 -1.14 3.71
N ASN A 37 12.86 -0.14 4.28
CA ASN A 37 14.32 0.01 4.18
C ASN A 37 14.84 -0.07 2.73
N GLY A 38 14.09 0.50 1.77
CA GLY A 38 14.45 0.49 0.33
C GLY A 38 14.19 -0.84 -0.40
N LYS A 39 13.57 -1.84 0.24
CA LYS A 39 13.18 -3.11 -0.38
C LYS A 39 11.66 -3.20 -0.53
N MET A 40 11.18 -3.59 -1.70
CA MET A 40 9.74 -3.83 -1.91
C MET A 40 9.32 -5.03 -1.06
N VAL A 41 8.42 -4.79 -0.10
CA VAL A 41 7.87 -5.81 0.79
C VAL A 41 6.44 -6.19 0.43
N ALA A 42 5.68 -5.25 -0.15
CA ALA A 42 4.33 -5.49 -0.61
C ALA A 42 3.95 -4.55 -1.75
N SER A 43 2.87 -4.86 -2.46
CA SER A 43 2.23 -3.97 -3.43
C SER A 43 0.71 -4.14 -3.37
N PHE A 44 -0.01 -3.08 -3.72
CA PHE A 44 -1.47 -3.04 -3.72
C PHE A 44 -2.01 -2.63 -5.09
N GLU A 45 -3.15 -3.19 -5.46
CA GLU A 45 -3.92 -2.88 -6.65
C GLU A 45 -5.32 -2.40 -6.29
N PRO A 46 -5.83 -1.32 -6.91
CA PRO A 46 -7.25 -1.02 -6.85
C PRO A 46 -8.02 -2.02 -7.73
N ASP A 47 -8.98 -2.73 -7.15
CA ASP A 47 -9.90 -3.58 -7.91
C ASP A 47 -10.95 -2.73 -8.69
N ALA A 48 -11.78 -3.36 -9.51
CA ALA A 48 -12.86 -2.73 -10.27
C ALA A 48 -13.82 -1.89 -9.39
N HIS A 49 -13.91 -2.20 -8.10
CA HIS A 49 -14.71 -1.49 -7.10
C HIS A 49 -13.93 -0.40 -6.35
N GLN A 50 -12.71 -0.08 -6.79
CA GLN A 50 -11.78 0.88 -6.17
C GLN A 50 -11.30 0.50 -4.76
N TYR A 51 -11.50 -0.74 -4.33
CA TYR A 51 -10.90 -1.25 -3.09
C TYR A 51 -9.45 -1.64 -3.30
N LEU A 52 -8.59 -1.33 -2.34
CA LEU A 52 -7.20 -1.73 -2.37
C LEU A 52 -7.01 -3.18 -1.93
N HIS A 53 -6.58 -4.01 -2.87
CA HIS A 53 -6.21 -5.40 -2.65
C HIS A 53 -4.70 -5.58 -2.67
N VAL A 54 -4.22 -6.58 -1.94
CA VAL A 54 -2.80 -6.96 -1.95
C VAL A 54 -2.49 -7.63 -3.28
N CYS A 55 -1.62 -7.00 -4.06
CA CYS A 55 -1.19 -7.49 -5.37
C CYS A 55 -0.02 -8.47 -5.22
N GLN A 56 1.02 -8.10 -4.45
CA GLN A 56 2.15 -8.97 -4.13
C GLN A 56 2.59 -8.75 -2.68
N ASN A 57 3.06 -9.81 -2.02
CA ASN A 57 3.59 -9.78 -0.66
C ASN A 57 4.92 -10.56 -0.55
N PRO A 58 5.99 -10.16 -1.27
CA PRO A 58 7.28 -10.84 -1.19
C PRO A 58 7.93 -10.74 0.20
N GLY A 59 7.58 -9.70 0.97
CA GLY A 59 8.02 -9.53 2.36
C GLY A 59 7.32 -10.45 3.35
N ASN A 60 6.32 -11.22 2.91
CA ASN A 60 5.54 -12.14 3.74
C ASN A 60 4.97 -11.44 4.99
N LEU A 61 4.50 -10.20 4.78
CA LEU A 61 3.88 -9.38 5.82
C LEU A 61 2.61 -10.08 6.34
N ASP A 62 2.40 -9.99 7.66
CA ASP A 62 1.18 -10.47 8.32
C ASP A 62 -0.04 -9.77 7.72
N GLU A 63 -1.13 -10.50 7.51
CA GLU A 63 -2.37 -9.99 6.92
C GLU A 63 -2.89 -8.73 7.65
N ARG A 64 -2.67 -8.63 8.97
CA ARG A 64 -3.01 -7.43 9.74
C ARG A 64 -2.22 -6.20 9.31
N VAL A 65 -0.94 -6.37 8.98
CA VAL A 65 -0.10 -5.27 8.49
C VAL A 65 -0.56 -4.85 7.10
N LEU A 66 -0.88 -5.81 6.25
CA LEU A 66 -1.42 -5.54 4.91
C LEU A 66 -2.75 -4.78 4.97
N ASN A 67 -3.68 -5.19 5.83
CA ASN A 67 -4.94 -4.48 6.04
C ASN A 67 -4.72 -3.06 6.57
N LEU A 68 -3.84 -2.88 7.57
CA LEU A 68 -3.49 -1.56 8.10
C LEU A 68 -2.84 -0.65 7.05
N LEU A 69 -2.04 -1.22 6.15
CA LEU A 69 -1.45 -0.48 5.04
C LEU A 69 -2.53 -0.03 4.05
N ALA A 70 -3.44 -0.93 3.65
CA ALA A 70 -4.56 -0.60 2.78
C ALA A 70 -5.42 0.53 3.38
N ASP A 71 -5.86 0.40 4.64
CA ASP A 71 -6.62 1.44 5.35
C ASP A 71 -5.92 2.80 5.33
N LYS A 72 -4.59 2.83 5.54
CA LYS A 72 -3.81 4.07 5.53
C LYS A 72 -3.67 4.68 4.15
N ILE A 73 -3.51 3.85 3.12
CA ILE A 73 -3.45 4.31 1.73
C ILE A 73 -4.83 4.88 1.35
N GLU A 74 -5.93 4.18 1.65
CA GLU A 74 -7.29 4.67 1.40
C GLU A 74 -7.58 5.98 2.15
N ALA A 75 -7.17 6.08 3.43
CA ALA A 75 -7.35 7.30 4.23
C ALA A 75 -6.55 8.50 3.67
N HIS A 76 -5.40 8.24 3.06
CA HIS A 76 -4.59 9.27 2.41
C HIS A 76 -5.15 9.69 1.04
N HIS A 77 -5.93 8.81 0.39
CA HIS A 77 -6.61 9.08 -0.87
C HIS A 77 -8.13 9.18 -0.67
N PRO A 78 -8.65 10.22 0.03
CA PRO A 78 -10.08 10.37 0.30
C PRO A 78 -10.93 10.52 -0.97
N HIS A 79 -10.31 10.81 -2.12
CA HIS A 79 -10.98 10.98 -3.41
C HIS A 79 -11.60 9.69 -3.99
N GLN A 80 -11.41 8.52 -3.37
CA GLN A 80 -12.08 7.27 -3.76
C GLN A 80 -13.31 6.93 -2.90
N ARG A 81 -13.66 7.75 -1.90
CA ARG A 81 -14.92 7.65 -1.16
C ARG A 81 -15.85 8.82 -1.50
N ASN A 82 -16.34 8.85 -2.73
CA ASN A 82 -17.63 9.50 -2.99
C ASN A 82 -18.70 8.39 -2.98
N HIS A 83 -19.38 8.27 -1.85
CA HIS A 83 -20.62 7.51 -1.68
C HIS A 83 -21.82 8.32 -2.21
#